data_AF-A0A933ER74-F1
#
_entry.id   AF-A0A933ER74-F1
#
_cell.length_a   1.000
_cell.length_b   1.000
_cell.length_c   1.000
_cell.angle_alpha   90.00
_cell.angle_beta   90.00
_cell.angle_gamma   90.00
#
_symmetry.space_group_name_H-M   'P 1'
#
loop_
_entity.id
_entity.type
_entity.pdbx_description
1 polymer ?
#
loop_
_entity_poly.entity_id
_entity_poly.type
_entity_poly.pdbx_seq_one_letter_code
_entity_poly.pdbx_strand_id
1 'polypeptide(L)' 'METAREIWFCCARCGRESYCDSVFERQADAEVMCPFCRSIHKLKDVRI' A
#
# COMPACT_ATOMS: atom_id res chain seq x y z
N MET A 1 22.65 -5.20 4.13
CA MET A 1 21.55 -4.22 4.03
C MET A 1 20.47 -4.88 3.21
N GLU A 2 19.40 -5.36 3.84
CA GLU A 2 18.22 -5.80 3.10
C GLU A 2 17.64 -4.57 2.41
N THR A 3 17.66 -4.55 1.08
CA THR A 3 16.99 -3.53 0.29
C THR A 3 15.51 -3.60 0.61
N ALA A 4 14.95 -2.52 1.16
CA ALA A 4 13.53 -2.43 1.47
C ALA A 4 12.73 -2.82 0.22
N ARG A 5 11.93 -3.89 0.32
CA ARG A 5 11.06 -4.29 -0.78
C ARG A 5 9.88 -3.33 -0.81
N GLU A 6 9.68 -2.65 -1.92
CA GLU A 6 8.53 -1.78 -2.12
C GLU A 6 7.31 -2.64 -2.47
N ILE A 7 6.20 -2.43 -1.78
CA ILE A 7 4.91 -3.03 -2.12
C ILE A 7 4.09 -1.98 -2.87
N TRP A 8 3.77 -2.26 -4.12
CA TRP A 8 2.95 -1.40 -4.96
C TRP A 8 1.46 -1.67 -4.76
N PHE A 9 0.66 -0.60 -4.80
CA PHE A 9 -0.79 -0.68 -4.69
C PHE A 9 -1.49 0.41 -5.51
N CYS A 10 -2.69 0.13 -6.00
CA CYS A 10 -3.54 1.09 -6.73
C CYS A 10 -4.69 1.56 -5.84
N CYS A 11 -4.80 2.87 -5.60
CA CYS A 11 -5.89 3.41 -4.79
C CYS A 11 -7.26 3.16 -5.44
N ALA A 12 -8.12 2.39 -4.76
CA ALA A 12 -9.48 2.09 -5.24
C ALA A 12 -10.39 3.32 -5.39
N ARG A 13 -10.04 4.47 -4.78
CA ARG A 13 -10.82 5.71 -4.90
C ARG A 13 -10.39 6.60 -6.07
N CYS A 14 -9.08 6.85 -6.23
CA CYS A 14 -8.58 7.79 -7.23
C CYS A 14 -7.84 7.13 -8.40
N GLY A 15 -7.66 5.80 -8.38
CA GLY A 15 -7.02 5.02 -9.43
C GLY A 15 -5.52 5.26 -9.58
N ARG A 16 -4.88 5.99 -8.65
CA ARG A 16 -3.45 6.28 -8.69
C ARG A 16 -2.66 5.20 -7.98
N GLU A 17 -1.53 4.84 -8.58
CA GLU A 17 -0.56 3.91 -8.00
C GLU A 17 0.32 4.62 -6.98
N SER A 18 0.69 3.88 -5.94
CA SER A 18 1.63 4.29 -4.91
C SER A 18 2.31 3.06 -4.32
N TYR A 19 3.29 3.27 -3.45
CA TYR A 19 4.01 2.17 -2.81
C TYR A 19 4.09 2.38 -1.30
N CYS A 20 4.21 1.28 -0.57
CA CYS A 20 4.51 1.25 0.87
C CYS A 20 5.67 0.30 1.17
N ASP A 21 6.19 0.36 2.38
CA ASP A 21 7.30 -0.50 2.80
C ASP A 21 6.87 -1.96 3.02
N SER A 22 7.76 -2.91 2.77
CA SER A 22 7.65 -4.33 3.11
C SER A 22 7.28 -4.65 4.57
N VAL A 23 7.46 -3.71 5.51
CA VAL A 23 6.99 -3.90 6.91
C VAL A 23 5.49 -4.22 6.98
N PHE A 24 4.69 -3.76 6.01
CA PHE A 24 3.26 -4.03 5.94
C PHE A 24 2.93 -5.47 5.53
N GLU A 25 3.84 -6.20 4.86
CA GLU A 25 3.62 -7.61 4.48
C GLU A 25 3.54 -8.55 5.69
N ARG A 26 4.08 -8.14 6.84
CA ARG A 26 4.03 -8.91 8.09
C ARG A 26 2.73 -8.71 8.87
N GLN A 27 1.84 -7.82 8.42
CA GLN A 27 0.60 -7.47 9.11
C GLN A 27 -0.61 -8.03 8.35
N ALA A 28 -1.41 -8.88 9.01
CA ALA A 28 -2.55 -9.58 8.40
C ALA A 28 -3.66 -8.63 7.88
N ASP A 29 -3.70 -7.38 8.32
CA ASP A 29 -4.69 -6.37 7.91
C ASP A 29 -4.06 -4.98 7.74
N ALA A 30 -2.85 -4.94 7.17
CA ALA A 30 -2.14 -3.72 6.81
C ALA A 30 -3.04 -2.69 6.12
N GLU A 31 -3.09 -1.49 6.67
CA GLU A 31 -3.77 -0.34 6.07
C GLU A 31 -2.77 0.59 5.43
N VAL A 32 -3.04 0.97 4.19
CA VAL A 32 -2.25 1.95 3.44
C VAL A 32 -3.10 3.17 3.14
N MET A 33 -2.50 4.34 3.34
CA MET A 33 -3.12 5.61 2.98
C MET A 33 -2.62 6.04 1.60
N CYS A 34 -3.55 6.33 0.69
CA CYS A 34 -3.21 6.93 -0.58
C CYS A 34 -2.67 8.36 -0.37
N PRO A 35 -1.44 8.70 -0.80
CA PRO A 35 -0.87 10.03 -0.59
C PRO A 35 -1.59 11.13 -1.39
N PHE A 36 -2.35 10.76 -2.42
CA PHE A 36 -3.04 11.73 -3.29
C PHE A 36 -4.43 12.13 -2.77
N CYS A 37 -5.25 11.16 -2.38
CA CYS A 37 -6.64 11.40 -1.97
C CYS A 37 -6.88 11.17 -0.47
N ARG A 38 -5.83 10.79 0.29
CA ARG A 38 -5.86 10.49 1.73
C ARG A 38 -6.89 9.42 2.14
N SER A 39 -7.30 8.58 1.19
CA SER A 39 -8.20 7.46 1.48
C SER A 39 -7.39 6.29 2.01
N ILE A 40 -7.93 5.62 3.04
CA ILE A 40 -7.30 4.48 3.71
C ILE A 40 -7.91 3.21 3.12
N HIS A 41 -7.05 2.27 2.74
CA HIS A 41 -7.43 1.00 2.14
C HIS A 41 -6.68 -0.15 2.81
N LYS A 42 -7.28 -1.33 2.84
CA LYS A 42 -6.56 -2.55 3.21
C LYS A 42 -5.61 -2.92 2.08
N LEU A 43 -4.32 -3.03 2.38
CA LEU A 43 -3.28 -3.33 1.39
C LEU A 43 -3.62 -4.59 0.58
N LYS A 44 -4.15 -5.62 1.22
CA LYS A 44 -4.58 -6.87 0.55
C LYS A 44 -5.63 -6.67 -0.57
N ASP A 45 -6.42 -5.60 -0.49
CA ASP A 45 -7.50 -5.32 -1.46
C ASP A 45 -7.02 -4.41 -2.61
N VAL A 46 -5.91 -3.69 -2.43
CA VAL A 46 -5.41 -2.69 -3.38
C VAL A 46 -4.01 -2.99 -3.94
N ARG A 47 -3.32 -4.02 -3.42
CA ARG A 47 -2.01 -4.46 -3.89
C ARG A 47 -2.07 -4.89 -5.36
N ILE A 48 -1.02 -4.55 -6.11
CA ILE A 48 -0.79 -4.97 -7.50
C ILE A 48 0.32 -6.03 -7.53
#